data_AF-A0A426ZRI4-F1
#
_entry.id   AF-A0A426ZRI4-F1
#
_cell.length_a   1.000
_cell.length_b   1.000
_cell.length_c   1.000
_cell.angle_alpha   90.00
_cell.angle_beta   90.00
_cell.angle_gamma   90.00
#
_symmetry.space_group_name_H-M   'P 1'
#
loop_
_entity.id
_entity.type
_entity.pdbx_description
1 polymer ?
#
loop_
_entity_poly.entity_id
_entity_poly.type
_entity_poly.pdbx_seq_one_letter_code
_entity_poly.pdbx_strand_id
1 'polypeptide(L)'
;HPFLFCGAVHPARPSAVLALPWPDLAEDAVAAVGALQVAGASAKIGVSVEDLASLPTVADAGAEKRAERLALKVGENLFNFMQSFCGVDGSRLVVPMDILDRWFKKFQERAKKDPSYLKNFSL
;
A
#
# COMPACT_ATOMS: atom_id res chain seq x y z
N HIS A 1 -29.55 9.11 -3.27
CA HIS A 1 -28.61 8.01 -3.00
C HIS A 1 -28.06 8.16 -1.59
N PRO A 2 -28.01 7.08 -0.79
CA PRO A 2 -27.39 7.13 0.53
C PRO A 2 -25.89 7.41 0.40
N PHE A 3 -25.32 8.14 1.36
CA PHE A 3 -23.88 8.32 1.46
C PHE A 3 -23.26 7.08 2.11
N LEU A 4 -22.08 6.66 1.63
CA LEU A 4 -21.26 5.62 2.24
C LEU A 4 -20.10 6.31 2.98
N PHE A 5 -19.81 5.85 4.20
CA PHE A 5 -18.59 6.27 4.88
C PHE A 5 -17.38 5.60 4.22
N CYS A 6 -16.51 6.41 3.61
CA CYS A 6 -15.34 5.92 2.87
C CYS A 6 -14.01 6.12 3.62
N GLY A 7 -14.00 6.87 4.73
CA GLY A 7 -12.81 7.14 5.53
C GLY A 7 -12.80 8.54 6.15
N ALA A 8 -11.68 8.90 6.79
CA ALA A 8 -11.54 10.15 7.52
C ALA A 8 -10.11 10.71 7.50
N VAL A 9 -10.02 12.04 7.61
CA VAL A 9 -8.79 12.82 7.82
C VAL A 9 -8.84 13.51 9.17
N HIS A 10 -7.68 13.74 9.78
CA HIS A 10 -7.55 14.39 11.10
C HIS A 10 -6.19 15.11 11.18
N PRO A 11 -5.90 15.93 12.20
CA PRO A 11 -4.67 16.72 12.25
C PRO A 11 -3.37 15.92 12.10
N ALA A 12 -3.31 14.69 12.61
CA ALA A 12 -2.13 13.82 12.44
C ALA A 12 -2.10 13.05 11.09
N ARG A 13 -3.20 13.10 10.32
CA ARG A 13 -3.30 12.56 8.95
C ARG A 13 -4.22 13.46 8.11
N PRO A 14 -3.72 14.59 7.58
CA PRO A 14 -4.54 15.61 6.93
C PRO A 14 -5.01 15.21 5.52
N SER A 15 -4.57 14.06 4.99
CA SER A 15 -4.95 13.54 3.69
C SER A 15 -5.09 12.01 3.73
N ALA A 16 -5.93 11.45 2.85
CA ALA A 16 -6.14 10.02 2.70
C ALA A 16 -6.47 9.66 1.24
N VAL A 17 -6.12 8.45 0.83
CA VAL A 17 -6.54 7.88 -0.47
C VAL A 17 -7.61 6.84 -0.18
N LEU A 18 -8.85 7.13 -0.57
CA LEU A 18 -9.99 6.30 -0.25
C LEU A 18 -10.30 5.39 -1.44
N ALA A 19 -10.41 4.08 -1.20
CA ALA A 19 -10.99 3.17 -2.17
C ALA A 19 -12.49 3.44 -2.24
N LEU A 20 -13.01 3.67 -3.45
CA LEU A 20 -14.40 4.03 -3.67
C LEU A 20 -15.04 2.93 -4.52
N PRO A 21 -16.27 2.48 -4.21
CA PRO A 21 -16.99 1.50 -5.00
C PRO A 21 -17.60 2.17 -6.24
N TRP A 22 -16.77 2.85 -7.03
CA TRP A 22 -17.21 3.40 -8.31
C TRP A 22 -17.44 2.25 -9.29
N PRO A 23 -18.50 2.30 -10.10
CA PRO A 23 -18.70 1.32 -11.16
C PRO A 23 -17.53 1.38 -12.13
N ASP A 24 -17.03 0.21 -12.53
CA ASP A 24 -15.96 0.11 -13.51
C ASP A 24 -16.56 0.39 -14.89
N LEU A 25 -16.32 1.60 -15.41
CA LEU A 25 -16.87 2.05 -16.69
C LEU A 25 -16.46 1.15 -17.87
N ALA A 26 -15.41 0.33 -17.69
CA ALA A 26 -14.93 -0.63 -18.68
C ALA A 26 -15.72 -1.95 -18.70
N GLU A 27 -16.21 -2.44 -17.55
CA GLU A 27 -16.96 -3.71 -17.47
C GLU A 27 -18.47 -3.49 -17.69
N ASP A 28 -19.01 -2.36 -17.22
CA ASP A 28 -20.44 -2.05 -17.32
C ASP A 28 -20.89 -1.55 -18.71
N ALA A 29 -19.94 -1.19 -19.60
CA ALA A 29 -20.26 -0.76 -20.96
C ALA A 29 -20.92 -1.86 -21.81
N VAL A 30 -20.68 -3.15 -21.50
CA VAL A 30 -21.27 -4.29 -22.22
C VAL A 30 -22.71 -4.56 -21.74
N ALA A 31 -23.06 -4.19 -20.50
CA ALA A 31 -24.43 -4.25 -19.99
C ALA A 31 -25.29 -3.05 -20.43
N ALA A 32 -24.67 -1.94 -20.85
CA ALA A 32 -25.31 -0.66 -21.15
C ALA A 32 -25.83 -0.50 -22.59
N VAL A 33 -25.90 -1.56 -23.41
CA VAL A 33 -26.46 -1.46 -24.78
C VAL A 33 -27.99 -1.22 -24.77
N GLY A 34 -28.65 -1.27 -23.60
CA GLY A 34 -30.08 -0.98 -23.44
C GLY A 34 -30.44 0.22 -22.56
N ALA A 35 -29.47 0.87 -21.91
CA ALA A 35 -29.74 1.98 -20.99
C ALA A 35 -29.24 3.30 -21.57
N LEU A 36 -30.19 4.18 -21.89
CA LEU A 36 -30.00 5.59 -22.18
C LEU A 36 -28.77 6.18 -21.47
N GLN A 37 -27.92 6.87 -22.26
CA GLN A 37 -27.13 8.02 -21.85
C GLN A 37 -26.93 8.17 -20.34
N VAL A 38 -25.78 7.74 -19.82
CA VAL A 38 -25.25 8.25 -18.54
C VAL A 38 -24.71 9.68 -18.76
N ALA A 39 -25.56 10.55 -19.31
CA ALA A 39 -25.35 11.98 -19.31
C ALA A 39 -25.82 12.49 -17.94
N GLY A 40 -24.91 12.50 -16.94
CA GLY A 40 -25.16 13.23 -15.68
C GLY A 40 -24.91 12.50 -14.36
N ALA A 41 -24.24 11.35 -14.32
CA ALA A 41 -23.84 10.73 -13.05
C ALA A 41 -22.71 11.56 -12.39
N SER A 42 -23.07 12.60 -11.64
CA SER A 42 -22.14 13.37 -10.82
C SER A 42 -21.93 12.66 -9.49
N ALA A 43 -20.69 12.22 -9.26
CA ALA A 43 -20.22 11.75 -7.96
C ALA A 43 -20.30 12.88 -6.92
N LYS A 44 -20.78 12.57 -5.70
CA LYS A 44 -20.83 13.52 -4.57
C LYS A 44 -19.97 13.01 -3.43
N ILE A 45 -19.15 13.89 -2.86
CA ILE A 45 -18.38 13.64 -1.63
C ILE A 45 -19.05 14.42 -0.51
N GLY A 46 -19.53 13.72 0.52
CA GLY A 46 -20.04 14.32 1.74
C GLY A 46 -18.92 14.44 2.77
N VAL A 47 -18.81 15.60 3.43
CA VAL A 47 -17.85 15.83 4.52
C VAL A 47 -18.63 16.23 5.77
N SER A 48 -18.48 15.45 6.84
CA SER A 48 -19.01 15.76 8.17
C SER A 48 -17.85 15.90 9.16
N VAL A 49 -18.01 16.76 10.16
CA VAL A 49 -17.07 16.87 11.28
C VAL A 49 -17.63 16.04 12.42
N GLU A 50 -16.90 15.01 12.80
CA GLU A 50 -17.29 14.05 13.83
C GLU A 50 -16.15 13.86 14.83
N ASP A 51 -16.45 13.33 16.01
CA ASP A 51 -15.43 12.90 16.96
C ASP A 51 -14.62 11.71 16.42
N LEU A 52 -13.29 11.73 16.54
CA LEU A 52 -12.44 10.66 16.03
C LEU A 52 -12.76 9.31 16.67
N ALA A 53 -13.19 9.31 17.94
CA ALA A 53 -13.53 8.09 18.66
C ALA A 53 -14.85 7.44 18.19
N SER A 54 -15.72 8.18 17.49
CA SER A 54 -16.99 7.66 16.97
C SER A 54 -16.89 7.07 15.56
N LEU A 55 -15.74 7.26 14.89
CA LEU A 55 -15.54 6.86 13.50
C LEU A 55 -15.16 5.38 13.36
N PRO A 56 -15.74 4.66 12.38
CA PRO A 56 -15.29 3.31 12.03
C PRO A 56 -13.82 3.31 11.62
N THR A 57 -13.08 2.26 11.99
CA THR A 57 -11.71 2.06 11.49
C THR A 57 -11.78 1.68 10.02
N VAL A 58 -11.42 2.61 9.13
CA VAL A 58 -11.28 2.35 7.69
C VAL A 58 -9.82 2.48 7.31
N ALA A 59 -9.31 1.44 6.65
CA ALA A 59 -7.96 1.43 6.11
C ALA A 59 -7.85 2.46 4.97
N ASP A 60 -6.84 3.33 5.06
CA ASP A 60 -6.46 4.21 3.95
C ASP A 60 -5.85 3.31 2.87
N ALA A 61 -6.47 3.24 1.69
CA ALA A 61 -5.95 2.43 0.57
C ALA A 61 -4.54 2.91 0.15
N GLY A 62 -4.22 4.18 0.41
CA GLY A 62 -2.87 4.69 0.30
C GLY A 62 -1.91 4.10 1.33
N ALA A 63 -2.35 3.84 2.56
CA ALA A 63 -1.55 3.17 3.59
C ALA A 63 -1.31 1.70 3.26
N GLU A 64 -2.33 1.00 2.74
CA GLU A 64 -2.20 -0.40 2.30
C GLU A 64 -1.18 -0.53 1.15
N LYS A 65 -1.30 0.30 0.11
CA LYS A 65 -0.34 0.32 -1.01
C LYS A 65 1.08 0.67 -0.57
N ARG A 66 1.23 1.56 0.42
CA ARG A 66 2.55 1.89 1.01
C ARG A 66 3.13 0.69 1.77
N ALA A 67 2.31 -0.07 2.50
CA ALA A 67 2.74 -1.26 3.22
C ALA A 67 3.15 -2.40 2.26
N GLU A 68 2.37 -2.60 1.19
CA GLU A 68 2.72 -3.55 0.13
C GLU A 68 4.05 -3.20 -0.54
N ARG A 69 4.22 -1.94 -0.96
CA ARG A 69 5.47 -1.45 -1.56
C ARG A 69 6.67 -1.62 -0.61
N LEU A 70 6.48 -1.33 0.67
CA LEU A 70 7.49 -1.54 1.70
C LEU A 70 7.91 -3.02 1.76
N ALA A 71 6.95 -3.95 1.80
CA ALA A 71 7.22 -5.38 1.85
C ALA A 71 8.01 -5.85 0.62
N LEU A 72 7.62 -5.40 -0.58
CA LEU A 72 8.31 -5.74 -1.82
C LEU A 72 9.76 -5.25 -1.84
N LYS A 73 10.01 -4.00 -1.44
CA LYS A 73 11.38 -3.45 -1.39
C LYS A 73 12.24 -4.09 -0.31
N VAL A 74 11.64 -4.52 0.82
CA VAL A 74 12.35 -5.29 1.84
C VAL A 74 12.77 -6.65 1.28
N GLY A 75 11.86 -7.33 0.56
CA GLY A 75 12.16 -8.59 -0.12
C GLY A 75 13.28 -8.43 -1.16
N GLU A 76 13.22 -7.39 -1.98
CA GLU A 76 14.27 -7.06 -2.96
C GLU A 76 15.61 -6.77 -2.27
N ASN A 77 15.62 -6.02 -1.18
CA ASN A 77 16.83 -5.75 -0.41
C ASN A 77 17.46 -7.03 0.15
N LEU A 78 16.65 -7.93 0.69
CA LEU A 78 17.11 -9.23 1.17
C LEU A 78 17.70 -10.07 0.03
N PHE A 79 17.01 -10.13 -1.11
CA PHE A 79 17.46 -10.87 -2.28
C PHE A 79 18.81 -10.35 -2.80
N ASN A 80 18.95 -9.04 -2.93
CA ASN A 80 20.20 -8.39 -3.33
C ASN A 80 21.34 -8.66 -2.33
N PHE A 81 21.03 -8.68 -1.03
CA PHE A 81 22.00 -9.07 -0.02
C PHE A 81 22.45 -10.52 -0.21
N MET A 82 21.52 -11.47 -0.34
CA MET A 82 21.84 -12.88 -0.58
C MET A 82 22.72 -13.06 -1.82
N GLN A 83 22.37 -12.39 -2.94
CA GLN A 83 23.16 -12.40 -4.18
C GLN A 83 24.61 -11.96 -3.98
N SER A 84 24.87 -10.96 -3.12
CA SER A 84 26.23 -10.47 -2.86
C SER A 84 27.16 -11.48 -2.18
N PHE A 85 26.62 -12.56 -1.59
CA PHE A 85 27.41 -13.62 -0.93
C PHE A 85 27.43 -14.92 -1.74
N CYS A 86 26.99 -14.89 -3.00
CA CYS A 86 26.81 -16.11 -3.79
C CYS A 86 28.07 -16.60 -4.49
N GLY A 87 28.27 -17.92 -4.42
CA GLY A 87 28.79 -18.69 -5.54
C GLY A 87 27.60 -19.25 -6.33
N VAL A 88 27.65 -19.17 -7.66
CA VAL A 88 26.58 -19.71 -8.52
C VAL A 88 26.88 -21.20 -8.76
N ASP A 89 25.99 -22.10 -8.33
CA ASP A 89 26.05 -23.53 -8.66
C ASP A 89 24.89 -23.88 -9.60
N GLY A 90 25.13 -23.75 -10.90
CA GLY A 90 24.11 -23.95 -11.93
C GLY A 90 22.94 -22.96 -11.77
N SER A 91 21.74 -23.47 -11.51
CA SER A 91 20.51 -22.68 -11.32
C SER A 91 20.18 -22.36 -9.85
N ARG A 92 21.06 -22.73 -8.90
CA ARG A 92 20.82 -22.59 -7.47
C ARG A 92 21.67 -21.50 -6.86
N LEU A 93 21.05 -20.76 -5.97
CA LEU A 93 21.71 -19.75 -5.15
C LEU A 93 22.27 -20.44 -3.90
N VAL A 94 23.60 -20.62 -3.81
CA VAL A 94 24.24 -21.20 -2.63
C VAL A 94 24.67 -20.06 -1.71
N VAL A 95 24.12 -20.05 -0.50
CA VAL A 95 24.39 -19.04 0.53
C VAL A 95 24.73 -19.72 1.86
N PRO A 96 25.56 -19.08 2.70
CA PRO A 96 25.79 -19.54 4.07
C PRO A 96 24.47 -19.68 4.84
N MET A 97 24.38 -20.68 5.72
CA MET A 97 23.15 -20.94 6.48
C MET A 97 22.74 -19.76 7.40
N ASP A 98 23.70 -18.93 7.80
CA ASP A 98 23.49 -17.77 8.68
C ASP A 98 23.23 -16.46 7.91
N ILE A 99 22.99 -16.51 6.60
CA ILE A 99 22.85 -15.32 5.76
C ILE A 99 21.66 -14.43 6.16
N LEU A 100 20.54 -15.06 6.55
CA LEU A 100 19.34 -14.34 6.98
C LEU A 100 19.60 -13.60 8.29
N ASP A 101 20.26 -14.24 9.26
CA ASP A 101 20.60 -13.62 10.55
C ASP A 101 21.55 -12.43 10.37
N ARG A 102 22.55 -12.57 9.49
CA ARG A 102 23.48 -11.48 9.16
C ARG A 102 22.77 -10.31 8.50
N TRP A 103 21.89 -10.58 7.53
CA TRP A 103 21.08 -9.54 6.89
C TRP A 103 20.21 -8.83 7.92
N PHE A 104 19.48 -9.60 8.73
CA PHE A 104 18.54 -9.08 9.70
C PHE A 104 19.22 -8.18 10.74
N LYS A 105 20.37 -8.60 11.26
CA LYS A 105 21.17 -7.77 12.18
C LYS A 105 21.61 -6.46 11.53
N LYS A 106 22.12 -6.51 10.29
CA LYS A 106 22.52 -5.29 9.55
C LYS A 106 21.33 -4.38 9.25
N PHE A 107 20.19 -4.95 8.88
CA PHE A 107 18.96 -4.21 8.60
C PHE A 107 18.46 -3.49 9.85
N GLN A 108 18.39 -4.19 11.00
CA GLN A 108 18.00 -3.60 12.28
C GLN A 108 18.96 -2.51 12.74
N GLU A 109 20.28 -2.73 12.65
CA GLU A 109 21.28 -1.72 13.04
C GLU A 109 21.13 -0.44 12.19
N ARG A 110 20.89 -0.57 10.88
CA ARG A 110 20.64 0.57 10.00
C ARG A 110 19.32 1.26 10.31
N ALA A 111 18.24 0.51 10.50
CA ALA A 111 16.94 1.07 10.85
C ALA A 111 16.94 1.80 12.20
N LYS A 112 17.73 1.33 13.18
CA LYS A 112 17.91 2.01 14.48
C LYS A 112 18.74 3.28 14.37
N LYS A 113 19.83 3.25 13.60
CA LYS A 113 20.74 4.39 13.42
C LYS A 113 20.13 5.50 12.56
N ASP A 114 19.32 5.12 11.58
CA ASP A 114 18.67 6.05 10.67
C ASP A 114 17.16 5.75 10.59
N PRO A 115 16.33 6.49 11.35
CA PRO A 115 14.88 6.38 11.27
C PRO A 115 14.30 6.71 9.88
N SER A 116 15.07 7.39 9.00
CA SER A 116 14.67 7.66 7.62
C SER A 116 14.94 6.50 6.68
N TYR A 117 15.79 5.55 7.08
CA TYR A 117 16.12 4.36 6.29
C TYR A 117 14.86 3.60 5.87
N LEU A 118 13.92 3.37 6.81
CA LEU A 118 12.65 2.69 6.52
C LEU A 118 11.72 3.55 5.64
N LYS A 119 11.80 4.88 5.71
CA LYS A 119 11.00 5.77 4.87
C LYS A 119 11.37 5.67 3.40
N ASN A 120 12.65 5.38 3.08
CA ASN A 120 13.11 5.16 1.71
C ASN A 120 12.45 3.93 1.06
N PHE A 121 11.96 2.98 1.86
CA PHE A 121 11.20 1.84 1.35
C PHE A 121 9.72 2.19 1.08
N SER A 122 9.20 3.26 1.68
CA SER A 122 7.80 3.70 1.50
C SER A 122 7.59 4.70 0.36
N LEU A 123 8.65 5.35 -0.12
CA LEU A 123 8.63 6.31 -1.24
C LEU A 123 8.46 5.60 -2.60
#